data_AF-A0A8J7E762-F1
#
_entry.id   AF-A0A8J7E762-F1
#
_cell.length_a   1.000
_cell.length_b   1.000
_cell.length_c   1.000
_cell.angle_alpha   90.00
_cell.angle_beta   90.00
_cell.angle_gamma   90.00
#
_symmetry.space_group_name_H-M   'P 1'
#
loop_
_entity.id
_entity.type
_entity.pdbx_description
1 polymer ?
#
loop_
_entity_poly.entity_id
_entity_poly.type
_entity_poly.pdbx_seq_one_letter_code
_entity_poly.pdbx_strand_id
1 'polypeptide(L)' 'MSARSSIPFIIFLKDLEPFVDVKDMRLAFDKDGNVFLIAPDFSEPLEIDSSVHRVVQQEMHQIIARYRSIQSEQSSNH' A
#
# COMPACT_ATOMS: atom_id res chain seq x y z
N MET A 1 -21.21 -17.44 -2.60
CA MET A 1 -20.08 -17.09 -3.49
C MET A 1 -20.14 -15.60 -3.73
N SER A 2 -19.33 -14.81 -3.01
CA SER A 2 -19.26 -13.36 -3.23
C SER A 2 -18.02 -13.08 -4.06
N ALA A 3 -18.20 -12.54 -5.26
CA ALA A 3 -17.12 -12.13 -6.13
C ALA A 3 -16.32 -11.03 -5.43
N ARG A 4 -15.10 -11.35 -4.98
CA ARG A 4 -14.14 -10.36 -4.49
C ARG A 4 -13.60 -9.60 -5.69
N SER A 5 -14.25 -8.48 -6.03
CA SER A 5 -13.66 -7.51 -6.94
C SER A 5 -12.75 -6.60 -6.11
N SER A 6 -11.47 -6.96 -6.00
CA SER A 6 -10.45 -6.02 -5.54
C SER A 6 -10.21 -5.03 -6.67
N ILE A 7 -10.92 -3.89 -6.65
CA ILE A 7 -10.67 -2.81 -7.60
C ILE A 7 -9.24 -2.29 -7.32
N PRO A 8 -8.31 -2.34 -8.30
CA PRO A 8 -6.97 -1.79 -8.12
C PRO A 8 -7.04 -0.32 -7.72
N PHE A 9 -6.19 0.12 -6.80
CA PHE A 9 -6.16 1.50 -6.29
C PHE A 9 -6.12 2.55 -7.42
N ILE A 10 -5.44 2.27 -8.53
CA ILE A 10 -5.39 3.13 -9.71
C ILE A 10 -6.77 3.31 -10.37
N ILE A 11 -7.61 2.28 -10.39
CA ILE A 11 -8.98 2.38 -10.91
C ILE A 11 -9.84 3.21 -9.96
N PHE A 12 -9.70 2.98 -8.65
CA PHE A 12 -10.36 3.80 -7.64
C PHE A 12 -9.99 5.30 -7.76
N LEU A 13 -8.72 5.64 -7.98
CA LEU A 13 -8.32 7.04 -8.20
C LEU A 13 -8.96 7.64 -9.46
N LYS A 14 -9.07 6.86 -10.55
CA LYS A 14 -9.74 7.33 -11.78
C LYS A 14 -11.23 7.60 -11.56
N ASP A 15 -11.89 6.81 -10.74
CA ASP A 15 -13.30 7.01 -10.41
C ASP A 15 -13.51 8.25 -9.51
N LEU A 16 -12.50 8.63 -8.72
CA LEU A 16 -12.51 9.80 -7.86
C LEU A 16 -12.10 11.11 -8.56
N GLU A 17 -11.28 11.04 -9.61
CA GLU A 17 -10.76 12.18 -10.36
C GLU A 17 -11.82 13.23 -10.78
N PRO A 18 -13.08 12.86 -11.12
CA PRO A 18 -14.11 13.85 -11.44
C PRO A 18 -14.60 14.67 -10.23
N PHE A 19 -14.35 14.21 -9.01
CA PHE A 19 -14.92 14.77 -7.78
C PHE A 19 -13.88 15.48 -6.90
N VAL A 20 -12.64 15.02 -6.93
CA VAL A 20 -11.54 15.49 -6.07
C VAL A 20 -10.21 15.46 -6.82
N ASP A 21 -9.28 16.36 -6.46
CA ASP A 21 -7.93 16.33 -7.02
C ASP A 21 -7.15 15.13 -6.46
N VAL A 22 -6.97 14.12 -7.30
CA VAL A 22 -6.30 12.86 -6.95
C VAL A 22 -4.78 12.90 -7.18
N LYS A 23 -4.23 13.98 -7.75
CA LYS A 23 -2.84 14.04 -8.21
C LYS A 23 -1.83 13.80 -7.08
N ASP A 24 -2.13 14.34 -5.90
CA ASP A 24 -1.30 14.22 -4.70
C ASP A 24 -1.86 13.21 -3.70
N MET A 25 -2.87 12.42 -4.10
CA MET A 25 -3.44 11.38 -3.24
C MET A 25 -2.52 10.17 -3.15
N ARG A 26 -2.31 9.70 -1.93
CA ARG A 26 -1.47 8.53 -1.63
C ARG A 26 -2.07 7.66 -0.54
N LEU A 27 -1.77 6.37 -0.60
CA LEU A 27 -1.99 5.45 0.50
C LEU A 27 -0.84 5.55 1.49
N ALA A 28 -1.16 5.67 2.77
CA ALA A 28 -0.21 5.60 3.86
C ALA A 28 -0.65 4.52 4.85
N PHE A 29 0.33 3.89 5.50
CA PHE A 29 0.11 2.91 6.55
C PHE A 29 0.70 3.47 7.84
N ASP A 30 -0.06 3.40 8.93
CA ASP A 30 0.50 3.70 10.25
C ASP A 30 1.29 2.51 10.81
N LYS A 31 1.84 2.70 12.01
CA LYS A 31 2.60 1.68 12.74
C LYS A 31 1.74 0.47 13.16
N ASP A 32 0.43 0.65 13.24
CA ASP A 32 -0.53 -0.35 13.69
C ASP A 32 -1.15 -1.11 12.50
N GLY A 33 -0.76 -0.74 11.27
CA GLY A 33 -1.22 -1.36 10.03
C GLY A 33 -2.53 -0.76 9.50
N ASN A 34 -3.04 0.31 10.10
CA ASN A 34 -4.21 1.01 9.58
C ASN A 34 -3.81 1.79 8.34
N VAL A 35 -4.73 1.84 7.37
CA VAL A 35 -4.47 2.48 6.08
C VAL A 35 -5.25 3.76 5.97
N PHE A 36 -4.61 4.77 5.39
CA PHE A 36 -5.15 6.10 5.21
C PHE A 36 -5.02 6.51 3.75
N LEU A 37 -6.05 7.16 3.23
CA LEU A 37 -5.96 7.97 2.03
C LEU A 37 -5.59 9.39 2.43
N ILE A 38 -4.42 9.84 1.99
CA ILE A 38 -3.91 11.18 2.30
C ILE A 38 -3.92 12.01 1.03
N ALA A 39 -4.51 13.20 1.11
CA ALA A 39 -4.44 14.29 0.13
C ALA A 39 -3.82 15.54 0.79
N PRO A 40 -3.54 16.63 0.05
CA PRO A 40 -2.99 17.86 0.62
C PRO A 40 -3.85 18.48 1.74
N ASP A 41 -5.16 18.29 1.68
CA ASP A 41 -6.16 18.95 2.52
C ASP A 41 -6.96 17.99 3.42
N PHE A 42 -6.81 16.67 3.25
CA PHE A 42 -7.47 15.68 4.11
C PHE A 42 -6.67 14.40 4.32
N SER A 43 -7.05 13.66 5.37
CA SER A 43 -6.55 12.34 5.67
C SER A 43 -7.71 11.49 6.19
N GLU A 44 -8.18 10.55 5.39
CA GLU A 44 -9.31 9.68 5.72
C GLU A 44 -8.85 8.24 5.95
N PRO A 45 -9.26 7.58 7.06
CA PRO A 45 -9.00 6.17 7.25
C PRO A 45 -9.76 5.33 6.20
N LEU A 46 -9.11 4.30 5.68
CA LEU A 46 -9.73 3.32 4.81
C LEU A 46 -9.98 2.03 5.58
N GLU A 47 -11.22 1.57 5.60
CA GLU A 47 -11.53 0.21 6.03
C GLU A 47 -11.07 -0.76 4.95
N ILE A 48 -9.93 -1.41 5.19
CA ILE A 48 -9.42 -2.43 4.27
C ILE A 48 -9.82 -3.81 4.77
N ASP A 49 -10.28 -4.65 3.85
CA ASP A 49 -10.44 -6.08 4.08
C ASP A 49 -9.11 -6.66 4.63
N SER A 50 -9.20 -7.36 5.76
CA SER A 50 -8.06 -7.95 6.46
C SER A 50 -7.21 -8.90 5.60
N SER A 51 -7.78 -9.46 4.53
CA SER A 51 -7.06 -10.27 3.55
C SER A 51 -6.08 -9.47 2.69
N VAL A 52 -6.41 -8.21 2.33
CA VAL A 52 -5.50 -7.33 1.59
C VAL A 52 -4.33 -6.91 2.47
N HIS A 53 -4.60 -6.58 3.73
CA HIS A 53 -3.55 -6.27 4.71
C HIS A 53 -2.52 -7.40 4.81
N ARG A 54 -2.98 -8.66 4.85
CA ARG A 54 -2.10 -9.84 4.87
C ARG A 54 -1.24 -9.96 3.61
N VAL A 55 -1.79 -9.69 2.42
CA VAL A 55 -1.02 -9.73 1.16
C VAL A 55 0.04 -8.63 1.15
N VAL A 56 -0.31 -7.40 1.49
CA VAL A 56 0.64 -6.28 1.54
C VAL A 56 1.78 -6.56 2.53
N GLN A 57 1.47 -7.07 3.72
CA GLN A 57 2.49 -7.46 4.69
C GLN A 57 3.44 -8.55 4.16
N GLN A 58 2.91 -9.56 3.45
CA GLN A 58 3.74 -10.61 2.87
C GLN A 58 4.69 -10.07 1.80
N GLU A 59 4.20 -9.21 0.91
CA GLU A 59 5.03 -8.57 -0.12
C GLU A 59 6.10 -7.67 0.50
N MET A 60 5.76 -6.86 1.52
CA MET A 60 6.72 -6.04 2.25
C MET A 60 7.82 -6.87 2.92
N HIS A 61 7.46 -7.98 3.58
CA HIS A 61 8.44 -8.89 4.17
C HIS A 61 9.39 -9.46 3.12
N GLN A 62 8.88 -9.83 1.94
CA GLN A 62 9.73 -10.33 0.85
C GLN A 62 10.68 -9.25 0.33
N ILE A 63 10.21 -8.00 0.16
CA ILE A 63 11.05 -6.88 -0.26
C ILE A 63 12.17 -6.66 0.76
N ILE A 64 11.84 -6.58 2.05
CA ILE A 64 12.83 -6.41 3.13
C ILE A 64 13.84 -7.57 3.14
N ALA A 65 13.37 -8.81 3.01
CA ALA A 65 14.24 -9.99 2.97
C ALA A 65 15.22 -9.94 1.80
N ARG A 66 14.75 -9.57 0.59
CA ARG A 66 15.61 -9.39 -0.59
C ARG A 66 16.64 -8.27 -0.39
N TYR A 67 16.26 -7.14 0.20
CA TYR A 67 17.21 -6.06 0.48
C TYR A 67 18.30 -6.48 1.49
N ARG A 68 17.92 -7.24 2.53
CA ARG A 68 18.88 -7.76 3.52
C ARG A 68 19.84 -8.79 2.91
N SER A 69 19.36 -9.67 2.02
CA SER A 69 20.25 -10.65 1.36
C SER A 69 21.28 -9.94 0.47
N ILE A 70 20.84 -8.95 -0.31
CA ILE A 70 21.74 -8.15 -1.16
C ILE A 70 22.81 -7.42 -0.33
N GLN A 71 22.44 -6.83 0.82
CA GLN A 71 23.41 -6.16 1.70
C GLN A 71 24.41 -7.14 2.33
N SER A 72 23.98 -8.36 2.67
CA SER A 72 24.87 -9.39 3.22
C SER A 72 25.90 -9.89 2.20
N GLU A 73 25.53 -9.97 0.92
CA GLU A 73 26.42 -10.37 -0.18
C GLU A 73 27.45 -9.28 -0.51
N GLN A 74 27.06 -8.00 -0.44
CA GLN A 74 27.98 -6.87 -0.64
C GLN A 74 28.99 -6.71 0.50
N SER A 75 28.60 -7.04 1.73
CA SER A 75 29.47 -6.94 2.91
C SER A 75 30.47 -8.09 3.05
N SER A 76 30.29 -9.18 2.28
CA SER A 76 31.15 -10.38 2.33
C SER A 76 32.24 -10.40 1.25
N ASN A 77 32.24 -9.43 0.33
CA ASN A 77 33.20 -9.28 -0.76
C ASN A 77 34.19 -8.10 -0.54
N HIS A 78 34.41 -7.70 0.72
CA HIS A 78 35.40 -6.70 1.11
C HIS A 78 36.32 -7.24 2.20
#